data_AF-A0A285EGQ0-F1
#
_entry.id   AF-A0A285EGQ0-F1
#
_cell.length_a   1.000
_cell.length_b   1.000
_cell.length_c   1.000
_cell.angle_alpha   90.00
_cell.angle_beta   90.00
_cell.angle_gamma   90.00
#
_symmetry.space_group_name_H-M   'P 1'
#
loop_
_entity.id
_entity.type
_entity.pdbx_description
1 polymer ?
#
loop_
_entity_poly.entity_id
_entity_poly.type
_entity_poly.pdbx_seq_one_letter_code
_entity_poly.pdbx_strand_id
1 'polypeptide(L)'
;MNTRIGWYLRAITSGTGEGGAAGLGAVETIDATWSGTALEFPRIQGADVCGRIVDVGEGVSRDRIGERVPVRTMLRTPVGYRPFECWTLGSECDGGFA
;
A
#
# COMPACT_ATOMS: atom_id res chain seq x y z
N MET A 1 8.03 14.13 -1.70
CA MET A 1 8.08 12.72 -1.27
C MET A 1 8.06 12.68 0.27
N ASN A 2 6.95 12.27 0.88
CA ASN A 2 6.86 12.04 2.34
C ASN A 2 7.04 10.54 2.58
N THR A 3 8.25 10.12 2.92
CA THR A 3 8.55 8.71 3.25
C THR A 3 8.03 8.44 4.67
N ARG A 4 6.73 8.17 4.77
CA ARG A 4 6.03 7.86 6.04
C ARG A 4 6.43 6.48 6.57
N ILE A 5 7.65 6.35 7.05
CA ILE A 5 8.18 5.10 7.61
C ILE A 5 7.52 4.85 8.97
N GLY A 6 6.96 3.65 9.16
CA GLY A 6 6.62 3.11 10.48
C GLY A 6 5.22 3.43 11.06
N TRP A 7 4.33 4.11 10.34
CA TRP A 7 2.97 4.40 10.83
C TRP A 7 2.15 3.16 11.25
N TYR A 8 2.44 2.01 10.64
CA TYR A 8 1.77 0.74 10.94
C TYR A 8 2.54 -0.13 11.92
N LEU A 9 3.74 0.28 12.35
CA LEU A 9 4.48 -0.44 13.37
C LEU A 9 3.74 -0.28 14.70
N ARG A 10 3.28 -1.42 15.24
CA ARG A 10 2.66 -1.49 16.58
C ARG A 10 3.51 -0.85 17.68
N ALA A 11 4.83 -0.80 17.48
CA ALA A 11 5.79 -0.22 18.41
C ALA A 11 5.78 1.33 18.44
N ILE A 12 5.22 2.02 17.44
CA ILE A 12 5.19 3.48 17.39
C ILE A 12 3.94 4.00 18.08
N THR A 13 4.14 4.65 19.23
CA THR A 13 3.07 5.26 20.05
C THR A 13 3.16 6.80 20.09
N SER A 14 4.17 7.40 19.45
CA SER A 14 4.42 8.86 19.46
C SER A 14 3.99 9.56 18.16
N GLY A 15 3.81 10.89 18.24
CA GLY A 15 3.36 11.72 17.12
C GLY A 15 4.39 11.80 15.98
N THR A 16 3.89 11.89 14.74
CA THR A 16 4.73 11.84 13.52
C THR A 16 5.79 12.96 13.44
N GLY A 17 5.56 14.08 14.12
CA GLY A 17 6.49 15.21 14.18
C GLY A 17 7.70 14.99 15.08
N GLU A 18 7.64 14.03 16.00
CA GLU A 18 8.64 13.90 17.08
C GLU A 18 9.75 12.88 16.76
N GLY A 19 9.51 11.94 15.83
CA GLY A 19 10.46 10.86 15.48
C GLY A 19 10.99 10.87 14.04
N GLY A 20 10.38 11.66 13.14
CA GLY A 20 10.70 11.61 11.71
C GLY A 20 12.07 12.20 11.33
N ALA A 21 12.55 13.20 12.07
CA ALA A 21 13.79 13.93 11.73
C ALA A 21 15.07 13.19 12.15
N ALA A 22 15.01 12.36 13.21
CA ALA A 22 16.18 11.64 13.73
C ALA A 22 16.37 10.25 13.10
N GLY A 23 15.39 9.78 12.32
CA GLY A 23 15.29 8.39 11.90
C GLY A 23 14.81 7.50 13.05
N LEU A 24 13.95 6.55 12.73
CA LEU A 24 13.49 5.54 13.68
C LEU A 24 14.63 4.52 13.88
N GLY A 25 15.53 4.79 14.81
CA GLY A 25 16.66 3.92 15.12
C GLY A 25 16.21 2.49 15.36
N ALA A 26 16.77 1.55 14.57
CA ALA A 26 16.58 0.10 14.64
C ALA A 26 15.19 -0.35 15.13
N VAL A 27 14.11 0.21 14.58
CA VAL A 27 12.82 -0.47 14.68
C VAL A 27 12.95 -1.67 13.78
N GLU A 28 12.90 -2.88 14.36
CA GLU A 28 12.88 -4.11 13.58
C GLU A 28 11.75 -3.99 12.56
N THR A 29 12.13 -3.87 11.30
CA THR A 29 11.26 -3.61 10.13
C THR A 29 10.28 -4.75 9.85
N ILE A 30 10.18 -5.74 10.74
CA ILE A 30 9.42 -6.97 10.61
C ILE A 30 7.92 -6.70 10.42
N ASP A 31 7.38 -5.59 10.94
CA ASP A 31 5.94 -5.25 10.89
C ASP A 31 5.64 -3.94 10.15
N ALA A 32 6.42 -3.59 9.12
CA ALA A 32 6.27 -2.29 8.45
C ALA A 32 5.11 -2.23 7.42
N THR A 33 4.46 -3.36 7.11
CA THR A 33 3.28 -3.45 6.24
C THR A 33 2.01 -3.79 7.02
N TRP A 34 0.84 -3.69 6.38
CA TRP A 34 -0.44 -4.02 7.01
C TRP A 34 -0.60 -5.51 7.29
N SER A 35 0.05 -6.36 6.49
CA SER A 35 0.10 -7.81 6.68
C SER A 35 1.05 -8.29 7.79
N GLY A 36 1.75 -7.38 8.49
CA GLY A 36 2.75 -7.77 9.50
C GLY A 36 4.00 -8.39 8.87
N THR A 37 4.36 -7.94 7.68
CA THR A 37 5.60 -8.32 7.00
C THR A 37 6.48 -7.08 6.78
N ALA A 38 7.77 -7.28 6.56
CA ALA A 38 8.64 -6.18 6.21
C ALA A 38 8.30 -5.64 4.81
N LEU A 39 8.38 -4.31 4.65
CA LEU A 39 8.21 -3.69 3.34
C LEU A 39 9.42 -4.03 2.47
N GLU A 40 9.18 -4.72 1.35
CA GLU A 40 10.24 -5.12 0.43
C GLU A 40 10.48 -4.06 -0.65
N PHE A 41 11.74 -3.81 -0.98
CA PHE A 41 12.15 -2.88 -2.04
C PHE A 41 12.85 -3.63 -3.20
N PRO A 42 12.73 -3.14 -4.45
CA PRO A 42 12.06 -1.91 -4.86
C PRO A 42 10.52 -2.01 -4.82
N ARG A 43 9.85 -0.96 -4.33
CA ARG A 43 8.40 -0.83 -4.23
C ARG A 43 7.95 0.53 -4.72
N ILE A 44 6.98 0.55 -5.63
CA ILE A 44 6.25 1.79 -5.94
C ILE A 44 5.24 2.03 -4.82
N GLN A 45 5.42 3.11 -4.06
CA GLN A 45 4.52 3.47 -2.96
C GLN A 45 3.37 4.37 -3.46
N GLY A 46 2.27 4.45 -2.69
CA GLY A 46 1.11 5.30 -2.97
C GLY A 46 -0.21 4.52 -3.03
N ALA A 47 -1.08 4.76 -2.06
CA ALA A 47 -2.29 3.96 -1.80
C ALA A 47 -3.61 4.63 -2.25
N ASP A 48 -3.55 5.93 -2.57
CA ASP A 48 -4.67 6.70 -3.09
C ASP A 48 -4.47 6.91 -4.59
N VAL A 49 -5.32 6.27 -5.39
CA VAL A 49 -5.18 6.24 -6.84
C VAL A 49 -6.53 6.45 -7.49
N CYS A 50 -6.59 7.42 -8.39
CA CYS A 50 -7.68 7.58 -9.32
C CYS A 50 -7.11 7.84 -10.71
N GLY A 51 -7.66 7.17 -11.72
CA GLY A 51 -7.13 7.24 -13.08
C GLY A 51 -8.14 6.79 -14.12
N ARG A 52 -7.65 6.53 -15.33
CA ARG A 52 -8.43 5.91 -16.40
C ARG A 52 -7.90 4.52 -16.72
N ILE A 53 -8.79 3.58 -17.00
CA ILE A 53 -8.43 2.23 -17.42
C ILE A 53 -7.76 2.30 -18.79
N VAL A 54 -6.54 1.77 -18.92
CA VAL A 54 -5.80 1.72 -20.20
C VAL A 54 -5.75 0.31 -20.80
N ASP A 55 -5.95 -0.71 -19.96
CA ASP A 55 -6.02 -2.10 -20.37
C ASP A 55 -6.83 -2.91 -19.35
N VAL A 56 -7.24 -4.12 -19.71
CA VAL A 56 -8.06 -5.02 -18.89
C VAL A 56 -7.55 -6.45 -18.93
N GLY A 57 -7.67 -7.17 -17.82
CA GLY A 57 -7.35 -8.60 -17.74
C GLY A 57 -8.45 -9.51 -18.32
N GLU A 58 -8.17 -10.81 -18.36
CA GLU A 58 -9.13 -11.84 -18.79
C GLU A 58 -10.45 -11.75 -18.00
N GLY A 59 -11.58 -11.91 -18.69
CA GLY A 59 -12.92 -11.87 -18.08
C GLY A 59 -13.45 -10.47 -17.77
N VAL A 60 -12.71 -9.41 -18.06
CA VAL A 60 -13.16 -8.01 -17.93
C VAL A 60 -13.47 -7.44 -19.33
N SER A 61 -14.63 -6.80 -19.50
CA SER A 61 -15.00 -6.20 -20.79
C SER A 61 -14.01 -5.10 -21.19
N ARG A 62 -13.59 -5.10 -22.46
CA ARG A 62 -12.72 -4.07 -23.06
C ARG A 62 -13.41 -2.72 -23.20
N ASP A 63 -14.74 -2.68 -23.14
CA ASP A 63 -15.53 -1.43 -23.20
C ASP A 63 -15.25 -0.52 -22.00
N ARG A 64 -14.64 -1.06 -20.93
CA ARG A 64 -14.24 -0.29 -19.75
C ARG A 64 -13.00 0.58 -19.96
N ILE A 65 -12.23 0.34 -21.02
CA ILE A 65 -11.05 1.15 -21.33
C ILE A 65 -11.49 2.61 -21.53
N GLY A 66 -10.78 3.52 -20.88
CA GLY A 66 -11.10 4.94 -20.83
C GLY A 66 -11.99 5.36 -19.66
N GLU A 67 -12.68 4.44 -18.97
CA GLU A 67 -13.48 4.78 -17.77
C GLU A 67 -12.60 5.39 -16.67
N ARG A 68 -13.12 6.42 -15.99
CA ARG A 68 -12.46 7.01 -14.81
C ARG A 68 -12.85 6.21 -13.56
N VAL A 69 -11.86 5.73 -12.82
CA VAL A 69 -12.07 4.85 -11.65
C VAL A 69 -11.19 5.25 -10.47
N PRO A 70 -11.68 5.13 -9.22
CA PRO A 70 -10.83 5.01 -8.05
C PRO A 70 -10.30 3.56 -7.95
N VAL A 71 -9.08 3.39 -7.44
CA VAL A 71 -8.54 2.07 -7.09
C VAL A 71 -8.80 1.81 -5.62
N ARG A 72 -9.30 0.61 -5.31
CA ARG A 72 -9.49 0.18 -3.94
C ARG A 72 -8.13 -0.04 -3.27
N THR A 73 -7.87 0.65 -2.17
CA THR A 73 -6.64 0.51 -1.39
C THR A 73 -6.50 -0.85 -0.72
N MET A 74 -7.58 -1.36 -0.10
CA MET A 74 -7.60 -2.63 0.63
C MET A 74 -8.04 -3.79 -0.27
N LEU A 75 -7.08 -4.57 -0.75
CA LEU A 75 -7.26 -5.62 -1.74
C LEU A 75 -7.52 -6.98 -1.07
N ARG A 76 -8.67 -7.58 -1.37
CA ARG A 76 -9.05 -8.90 -0.86
C ARG A 76 -8.79 -10.06 -1.82
N THR A 77 -8.73 -9.76 -3.12
CA THR A 77 -8.48 -10.78 -4.15
C THR A 77 -7.13 -11.49 -3.96
N PRO A 78 -6.00 -10.81 -3.70
CA PRO A 78 -4.70 -11.47 -3.55
C PRO A 78 -4.61 -12.43 -2.36
N VAL A 79 -5.37 -12.16 -1.29
CA VAL A 79 -5.44 -13.02 -0.10
C VAL A 79 -6.54 -14.08 -0.19
N GLY A 80 -7.11 -14.31 -1.38
CA GLY A 80 -8.17 -15.32 -1.56
C GLY A 80 -9.41 -15.05 -0.70
N TYR A 81 -9.71 -13.78 -0.42
CA TYR A 81 -10.85 -13.36 0.40
C TYR A 81 -10.86 -13.89 1.85
N ARG A 82 -9.71 -14.35 2.41
CA ARG A 82 -9.61 -14.79 3.81
C ARG A 82 -10.14 -13.74 4.81
N PRO A 83 -10.81 -14.15 5.91
CA PRO A 83 -11.32 -13.21 6.90
C PRO A 83 -10.21 -12.36 7.52
N PHE A 84 -10.48 -11.06 7.68
CA PHE A 84 -9.60 -10.08 8.34
C PHE A 84 -8.23 -9.84 7.68
N GLU A 85 -7.98 -10.43 6.52
CA GLU A 85 -6.75 -10.23 5.76
C GLU A 85 -7.02 -9.35 4.53
N CYS A 86 -6.04 -8.51 4.20
CA CYS A 86 -5.97 -7.79 2.94
C CYS A 86 -4.53 -7.45 2.59
N TRP A 87 -4.29 -7.22 1.31
CA TRP A 87 -3.12 -6.50 0.84
C TRP A 87 -3.44 -5.02 0.75
N THR A 88 -2.46 -4.17 1.03
CA THR A 88 -2.56 -2.72 0.88
C THR A 88 -1.75 -2.28 -0.34
N LEU A 89 -2.43 -1.59 -1.25
CA LEU A 89 -1.80 -1.01 -2.44
C LEU A 89 -0.66 -0.05 -2.04
N GLY A 90 0.52 -0.20 -2.66
CA GLY A 90 1.72 0.58 -2.33
C GLY A 90 2.53 0.05 -1.15
N SER A 91 2.14 -1.08 -0.56
CA SER A 91 2.81 -1.75 0.56
C SER A 91 3.10 -3.21 0.20
N GLU A 92 2.07 -4.06 0.12
CA GLU A 92 2.18 -5.47 -0.26
C GLU A 92 2.29 -5.66 -1.79
N CYS A 93 1.85 -4.68 -2.57
CA CYS A 93 2.03 -4.61 -4.01
C CYS A 93 2.31 -3.17 -4.46
N ASP A 94 2.74 -2.99 -5.72
CA ASP A 94 3.05 -1.68 -6.26
C ASP A 94 1.81 -0.79 -6.33
N GLY A 95 1.98 0.46 -5.91
CA GLY A 95 0.95 1.48 -5.86
C GLY A 95 0.96 2.42 -7.06
N GLY A 96 0.35 3.59 -6.87
CA GLY A 96 0.13 4.55 -7.96
C GLY A 96 1.28 5.53 -8.24
N PHE A 97 2.29 5.62 -7.36
CA PHE A 97 3.30 6.68 -7.33
C PHE A 97 2.70 8.10 -7.17
N ALA A 98 3.27 8.89 -6.26
CA ALA A 98 2.97 10.33 -6.12
C ALA A 98 4.25 11.12 -5.83
#